data_AF-A0A7Y2DEA8-F1
#
_entry.id   AF-A0A7Y2DEA8-F1
#
_cell.length_a   1.000
_cell.length_b   1.000
_cell.length_c   1.000
_cell.angle_alpha   90.00
_cell.angle_beta   90.00
_cell.angle_gamma   90.00
#
_symmetry.space_group_name_H-M   'P 1'
#
loop_
_entity.id
_entity.type
_entity.pdbx_description
1 polymer ?
#
loop_
_entity_poly.entity_id
_entity_poly.type
_entity_poly.pdbx_seq_one_letter_code
_entity_poly.pdbx_strand_id
1 'polypeptide(L)'
;AWKFQIDGEEKIIVTQGDYPQVDGEFVDVETTEVQKGYEPPIHDFTIERDGNDFADSLLQEPKLVTVIAYDLRKTNEDAFSDVREITNLALQKGYKVIGMSASNNQQTQKLIQDHNLNFEFYFTDETTLKTIVRSNPGVLVLEKGTIKQKVHYNDLEELEFE
;
A
#
# COMPACT_ATOMS: atom_id res chain seq x y z
N ALA A 1 -9.79 19.71 -21.29
CA ALA A 1 -10.22 20.41 -22.51
C ALA A 1 -10.81 19.39 -23.46
N TRP A 2 -12.03 19.62 -23.92
CA TRP A 2 -12.76 18.75 -24.84
C TRP A 2 -12.72 19.37 -26.23
N LYS A 3 -12.51 18.57 -27.26
CA LYS A 3 -12.50 18.98 -28.66
C LYS A 3 -13.76 18.44 -29.34
N PHE A 4 -14.48 19.33 -30.02
CA PHE A 4 -15.69 19.02 -30.77
C PHE A 4 -15.61 19.56 -32.19
N GLN A 5 -16.30 18.90 -33.12
CA GLN A 5 -16.58 19.41 -34.46
C GLN A 5 -18.03 19.89 -34.53
N ILE A 6 -18.21 21.20 -34.75
CA ILE A 6 -19.52 21.85 -34.80
C ILE A 6 -19.59 22.59 -36.14
N ASP A 7 -20.56 22.23 -36.98
CA ASP A 7 -20.77 22.80 -38.32
C ASP A 7 -19.52 22.76 -39.23
N GLY A 8 -18.68 21.72 -39.08
CA GLY A 8 -17.47 21.52 -39.87
C GLY A 8 -16.22 22.23 -39.32
N GLU A 9 -16.34 23.05 -38.27
CA GLU A 9 -15.23 23.72 -37.60
C GLU A 9 -14.85 23.04 -36.28
N GLU A 10 -13.54 22.98 -35.99
CA GLU A 10 -13.01 22.45 -34.73
C GLU A 10 -13.14 23.49 -33.62
N LYS A 11 -13.74 23.10 -32.48
CA LYS A 11 -13.89 23.93 -31.28
C LYS A 11 -13.37 23.22 -30.04
N ILE A 12 -12.65 23.96 -29.19
CA ILE A 12 -12.11 23.47 -27.92
C ILE A 12 -12.92 24.08 -26.76
N ILE A 13 -13.41 23.24 -25.86
CA ILE A 13 -14.20 23.61 -24.69
C ILE A 13 -13.47 23.16 -23.42
N VAL A 14 -13.13 24.10 -22.55
CA VAL A 14 -12.46 23.78 -21.27
C VAL A 14 -13.53 23.67 -20.18
N THR A 15 -13.59 22.52 -19.51
CA THR A 15 -14.47 22.30 -18.34
C THR A 15 -13.66 21.80 -17.14
N GLN A 16 -14.24 21.90 -15.94
CA GLN A 16 -13.66 21.38 -14.70
C GLN A 16 -14.15 19.96 -14.38
N GLY A 17 -14.14 19.07 -15.37
CA GLY A 17 -14.54 17.67 -15.22
C GLY A 17 -15.91 17.32 -15.81
N ASP A 18 -16.83 18.28 -15.89
CA ASP A 18 -18.14 18.04 -16.50
C ASP A 18 -18.04 17.89 -18.03
N TYR A 19 -18.85 16.99 -18.59
CA TYR A 19 -19.00 16.88 -20.04
C TYR A 19 -19.77 18.09 -20.57
N PRO A 20 -19.25 18.80 -21.60
CA PRO A 20 -19.91 20.00 -22.12
C PRO A 20 -21.19 19.64 -22.90
N GLN A 21 -22.29 20.36 -22.65
CA GLN A 21 -23.56 20.20 -23.37
C GLN A 21 -23.54 21.03 -24.67
N VAL A 22 -22.95 20.48 -25.72
CA VAL A 22 -22.91 21.09 -27.06
C VAL A 22 -23.40 20.12 -28.13
N ASP A 23 -24.16 20.65 -29.10
CA ASP A 23 -24.56 19.90 -30.30
C ASP A 23 -23.39 19.89 -31.29
N GLY A 24 -22.56 18.86 -31.20
CA GLY A 24 -21.39 18.64 -32.06
C GLY A 24 -20.84 17.23 -31.93
N GLU A 25 -20.01 16.80 -32.88
CA GLU A 25 -19.36 15.50 -32.81
C GLU A 25 -18.14 15.58 -31.89
N PHE A 26 -18.06 14.71 -30.89
CA PHE A 26 -16.92 14.62 -29.99
C PHE A 26 -15.70 14.07 -30.73
N VAL A 27 -14.57 14.78 -30.64
CA VAL A 27 -13.32 14.41 -31.32
C VAL A 27 -12.29 13.86 -30.34
N ASP A 28 -12.01 14.59 -29.25
CA ASP A 28 -10.94 14.22 -28.30
C ASP A 28 -11.10 14.93 -26.94
N VAL A 29 -10.45 14.42 -25.90
CA VAL A 29 -10.38 15.06 -24.58
C VAL A 29 -8.96 15.02 -24.02
N GLU A 30 -8.42 16.21 -23.75
CA GLU A 30 -7.14 16.37 -23.09
C GLU A 30 -7.35 16.80 -21.63
N THR A 31 -7.02 15.93 -20.68
CA THR A 31 -7.10 16.24 -19.24
C THR A 31 -5.76 16.73 -18.73
N THR A 32 -5.71 17.95 -18.20
CA THR A 32 -4.52 18.48 -17.53
C THR A 32 -4.79 18.58 -16.03
N GLU A 33 -3.89 18.05 -15.21
CA GLU A 33 -3.95 18.22 -13.76
C GLU A 33 -3.72 19.70 -13.40
N VAL A 34 -4.77 20.41 -13.01
CA VAL A 34 -4.73 21.86 -12.73
C VAL A 34 -4.09 22.13 -11.37
N GLN A 35 -4.28 21.21 -10.42
CA GLN A 35 -3.74 21.29 -9.08
C GLN A 35 -3.60 19.88 -8.52
N LYS A 36 -2.38 19.49 -8.13
CA LYS A 36 -2.19 18.32 -7.27
C LYS A 36 -3.05 18.50 -6.03
N GLY A 37 -3.83 17.48 -5.66
CA GLY A 37 -4.47 17.43 -4.36
C GLY A 37 -3.45 17.74 -3.26
N TYR A 38 -3.85 18.45 -2.21
CA TYR A 38 -2.98 18.77 -1.09
C TYR A 38 -2.37 17.46 -0.55
N GLU A 39 -1.08 17.26 -0.82
CA GLU A 39 -0.27 16.16 -0.33
C GLU A 39 0.37 16.66 0.97
N PRO A 40 -0.08 16.21 2.15
CA PRO A 40 0.42 16.70 3.42
C PRO A 40 1.94 16.52 3.49
N PRO A 41 2.69 17.54 3.95
CA PRO A 41 4.14 17.50 4.00
C PRO A 41 4.58 16.46 5.04
N ILE A 42 4.88 15.24 4.58
CA ILE A 42 5.22 14.07 5.39
C ILE A 42 4.11 13.77 6.40
N HIS A 43 3.19 12.86 6.05
CA HIS A 43 2.36 12.22 7.06
C HIS A 43 3.29 11.65 8.14
N ASP A 44 3.07 12.04 9.40
CA ASP A 44 3.69 11.37 10.54
C ASP A 44 3.56 9.85 10.31
N PHE A 45 4.67 9.12 10.38
CA PHE A 45 4.64 7.68 10.16
C PHE A 45 3.81 7.04 11.29
N THR A 46 2.58 6.66 10.98
CA THR A 46 1.68 6.00 11.93
C THR A 46 1.54 4.51 11.61
N ILE A 47 1.36 3.72 12.67
CA ILE A 47 1.02 2.29 12.57
C ILE A 47 -0.28 2.11 13.33
N GLU A 48 -1.41 2.24 12.63
CA GLU A 48 -2.70 2.40 13.29
C GLU A 48 -3.50 1.09 13.33
N ARG A 49 -4.18 0.85 14.45
CA ARG A 49 -5.19 -0.20 14.56
C ARG A 49 -6.26 0.21 15.56
N ASP A 50 -7.53 0.01 15.19
CA ASP A 50 -8.68 0.32 16.04
C ASP A 50 -8.68 1.76 16.59
N GLY A 51 -8.18 2.71 15.79
CA GLY A 51 -8.09 4.13 16.14
C GLY A 51 -6.94 4.51 17.07
N ASN A 52 -6.00 3.60 17.34
CA ASN A 52 -4.80 3.86 18.13
C ASN A 52 -3.55 3.75 17.26
N ASP A 53 -2.58 4.64 17.47
CA ASP A 53 -1.27 4.56 16.85
C ASP A 53 -0.30 3.76 17.72
N PHE A 54 0.39 2.80 17.10
CA PHE A 54 1.32 1.87 17.72
C PHE A 54 2.76 2.10 17.27
N ALA A 55 3.04 3.09 16.42
CA ALA A 55 4.35 3.33 15.83
C ALA A 55 5.48 3.29 16.86
N ASP A 56 5.40 4.11 17.91
CA ASP A 56 6.44 4.18 18.96
C ASP A 56 6.69 2.83 19.63
N SER A 57 5.61 2.10 19.97
CA SER A 57 5.72 0.82 20.67
C SER A 57 6.32 -0.27 19.81
N LEU A 58 5.91 -0.35 18.53
CA LEU A 58 6.37 -1.37 17.60
C LEU A 58 7.78 -1.08 17.12
N LEU A 59 8.09 0.19 16.83
CA LEU A 59 9.44 0.58 16.43
C LEU A 59 10.46 0.47 17.57
N GLN A 60 10.06 0.34 18.82
CA GLN A 60 11.00 0.05 19.92
C GLN A 60 11.28 -1.45 20.10
N GLU A 61 10.57 -2.32 19.40
CA GLU A 61 10.74 -3.76 19.51
C GLU A 61 12.13 -4.19 18.99
N PRO A 62 12.90 -4.98 19.76
CA PRO A 62 14.22 -5.44 19.35
C PRO A 62 14.16 -6.49 18.24
N LYS A 63 13.03 -7.21 18.11
CA LYS A 63 12.82 -8.25 17.12
C LYS A 63 11.45 -8.07 16.49
N LEU A 64 11.37 -7.23 15.47
CA LEU A 64 10.14 -6.96 14.72
C LEU A 64 10.27 -7.46 13.28
N VAL A 65 9.28 -8.20 12.81
CA VAL A 65 9.09 -8.49 11.39
C VAL A 65 7.82 -7.81 10.93
N THR A 66 7.92 -7.09 9.82
CA THR A 66 6.80 -6.39 9.21
C THR A 66 6.58 -6.91 7.80
N VAL A 67 5.38 -7.43 7.53
CA VAL A 67 4.92 -7.78 6.19
C VAL A 67 4.22 -6.55 5.60
N ILE A 68 4.81 -5.91 4.60
CA ILE A 68 4.22 -4.78 3.88
C ILE A 68 3.44 -5.28 2.68
N ALA A 69 2.14 -4.99 2.64
CA ALA A 69 1.29 -5.20 1.48
C ALA A 69 0.45 -3.93 1.26
N TYR A 70 0.99 -2.95 0.53
CA TYR A 70 0.42 -1.60 0.47
C TYR A 70 -1.00 -1.56 -0.09
N ASP A 71 -1.34 -2.41 -1.06
CA ASP A 71 -2.70 -2.56 -1.61
C ASP A 71 -3.00 -4.05 -1.81
N LEU A 72 -3.89 -4.60 -1.00
CA LEU A 72 -4.28 -6.01 -1.05
C LEU A 72 -5.01 -6.38 -2.34
N ARG A 73 -5.59 -5.41 -3.08
CA ARG A 73 -6.21 -5.69 -4.40
C ARG A 73 -5.18 -5.95 -5.48
N LYS A 74 -3.93 -5.56 -5.24
CA LYS A 74 -2.79 -5.68 -6.17
C LYS A 74 -1.70 -6.58 -5.60
N THR A 75 -1.96 -7.22 -4.47
CA THR A 75 -0.98 -8.09 -3.81
C THR A 75 -0.96 -9.44 -4.48
N ASN A 76 0.19 -10.09 -4.46
CA ASN A 76 0.27 -11.48 -4.92
C ASN A 76 -0.21 -12.41 -3.80
N GLU A 77 -1.46 -12.86 -3.88
CA GLU A 77 -2.07 -13.76 -2.89
C GLU A 77 -1.33 -15.11 -2.79
N ASP A 78 -0.79 -15.63 -3.91
CA ASP A 78 -0.07 -16.91 -3.91
C ASP A 78 1.19 -16.86 -3.03
N ALA A 79 1.81 -15.68 -2.89
CA ALA A 79 2.98 -15.48 -2.05
C ALA A 79 2.67 -15.58 -0.54
N PHE A 80 1.41 -15.49 -0.11
CA PHE A 80 1.07 -15.49 1.31
C PHE A 80 1.23 -16.85 1.99
N SER A 81 1.32 -17.95 1.22
CA SER A 81 1.71 -19.25 1.77
C SER A 81 3.16 -19.19 2.29
N ASP A 82 4.08 -18.68 1.48
CA ASP A 82 5.50 -18.58 1.83
C ASP A 82 5.73 -17.52 2.90
N VAL A 83 5.01 -16.39 2.82
CA VAL A 83 4.98 -15.36 3.87
C VAL A 83 4.54 -15.97 5.20
N ARG A 84 3.53 -16.84 5.22
CA ARG A 84 3.11 -17.52 6.45
C ARG A 84 4.22 -18.40 7.00
N GLU A 85 4.91 -19.16 6.16
CA GLU A 85 5.98 -20.05 6.61
C GLU A 85 7.13 -19.28 7.25
N ILE A 86 7.62 -18.23 6.57
CA ILE A 86 8.74 -17.42 7.07
C ILE A 86 8.35 -16.62 8.32
N THR A 87 7.11 -16.11 8.39
CA THR A 87 6.63 -15.41 9.58
C THR A 87 6.39 -16.34 10.76
N ASN A 88 5.94 -17.58 10.52
CA ASN A 88 5.85 -18.59 11.57
C ASN A 88 7.23 -18.96 12.14
N LEU A 89 8.25 -19.05 11.29
CA LEU A 89 9.62 -19.23 11.74
C LEU A 89 10.08 -18.04 12.60
N ALA A 90 9.81 -16.80 12.16
CA ALA A 90 10.12 -15.61 12.93
C ALA A 90 9.45 -15.61 14.31
N LEU A 91 8.16 -15.96 14.37
CA LEU A 91 7.41 -16.11 15.64
C LEU A 91 8.08 -17.14 16.57
N GLN A 92 8.50 -18.29 16.03
CA GLN A 92 9.21 -19.32 16.81
C GLN A 92 10.57 -18.84 17.34
N LYS A 93 11.21 -17.90 16.63
CA LYS A 93 12.47 -17.26 17.02
C LYS A 93 12.29 -16.06 17.97
N GLY A 94 11.05 -15.81 18.40
CA GLY A 94 10.71 -14.75 19.35
C GLY A 94 10.61 -13.37 18.71
N TYR A 95 10.45 -13.28 17.39
CA TYR A 95 10.09 -12.03 16.73
C TYR A 95 8.60 -11.75 16.92
N LYS A 96 8.28 -10.48 17.11
CA LYS A 96 6.93 -9.98 16.91
C LYS A 96 6.70 -9.83 15.41
N VAL A 97 5.59 -10.35 14.91
CA VAL A 97 5.23 -10.22 13.49
C VAL A 97 3.97 -9.36 13.37
N ILE A 98 4.00 -8.40 12.45
CA ILE A 98 2.86 -7.58 12.08
C ILE A 98 2.73 -7.48 10.56
N GLY A 99 1.52 -7.21 10.09
CA GLY A 99 1.25 -6.77 8.72
C GLY A 99 1.03 -5.26 8.69
N MET A 100 1.39 -4.62 7.58
CA MET A 100 1.10 -3.21 7.32
C MET A 100 0.49 -3.05 5.93
N SER A 101 -0.65 -2.36 5.84
CA SER A 101 -1.38 -2.15 4.59
C SER A 101 -2.16 -0.84 4.60
N ALA A 102 -2.39 -0.24 3.43
CA ALA A 102 -3.37 0.84 3.28
C ALA A 102 -4.79 0.31 3.00
N SER A 103 -4.96 -1.02 2.98
CA SER A 103 -6.24 -1.68 2.72
C SER A 103 -7.12 -1.68 3.97
N ASN A 104 -8.44 -1.78 3.76
CA ASN A 104 -9.39 -1.74 4.87
C ASN A 104 -9.37 -3.05 5.71
N ASN A 105 -9.97 -2.98 6.90
CA ASN A 105 -10.03 -4.10 7.84
C ASN A 105 -10.70 -5.34 7.24
N GLN A 106 -11.76 -5.18 6.44
CA GLN A 106 -12.44 -6.31 5.80
C GLN A 106 -11.48 -7.09 4.87
N GLN A 107 -10.66 -6.39 4.10
CA GLN A 107 -9.70 -7.02 3.19
C GLN A 107 -8.57 -7.72 3.96
N THR A 108 -8.02 -7.06 4.97
CA THR A 108 -6.92 -7.64 5.77
C THR A 108 -7.40 -8.86 6.57
N GLN A 109 -8.59 -8.81 7.16
CA GLN A 109 -9.17 -9.95 7.89
C GLN A 109 -9.48 -11.12 6.97
N LYS A 110 -9.99 -10.85 5.76
CA LYS A 110 -10.19 -11.90 4.75
C LYS A 110 -8.87 -12.60 4.41
N LEU A 111 -7.82 -11.83 4.15
CA LEU A 111 -6.50 -12.38 3.83
C LEU A 111 -5.92 -13.22 4.98
N ILE A 112 -6.06 -12.74 6.22
CA ILE A 112 -5.66 -13.49 7.42
C ILE A 112 -6.36 -14.85 7.46
N GLN A 113 -7.66 -14.88 7.23
CA GLN A 113 -8.47 -16.10 7.27
C GLN A 113 -8.17 -17.05 6.11
N ASP A 114 -8.07 -16.53 4.88
CA ASP A 114 -7.86 -17.35 3.69
C ASP A 114 -6.48 -18.03 3.71
N HIS A 115 -5.45 -17.35 4.23
CA HIS A 115 -4.09 -17.87 4.28
C HIS A 115 -3.68 -18.42 5.65
N ASN A 116 -4.53 -18.33 6.68
CA ASN A 116 -4.21 -18.68 8.07
C ASN A 116 -2.97 -17.94 8.59
N LEU A 117 -2.93 -16.62 8.45
CA LEU A 117 -1.82 -15.80 8.92
C LEU A 117 -1.88 -15.66 10.45
N ASN A 118 -0.74 -15.84 11.12
CA ASN A 118 -0.64 -15.77 12.58
C ASN A 118 -0.25 -14.39 13.10
N PHE A 119 -0.60 -13.35 12.35
CA PHE A 119 -0.31 -11.96 12.68
C PHE A 119 -1.44 -11.06 12.20
N GLU A 120 -1.43 -9.83 12.71
CA GLU A 120 -2.49 -8.87 12.47
C GLU A 120 -1.98 -7.71 11.62
N PHE A 121 -2.89 -7.12 10.84
CA PHE A 121 -2.57 -5.96 10.01
C PHE A 121 -2.87 -4.65 10.75
N TYR A 122 -1.96 -3.70 10.54
CA TYR A 122 -2.08 -2.31 10.92
C TYR A 122 -2.22 -1.46 9.66
N PHE A 123 -2.95 -0.36 9.80
CA PHE A 123 -3.10 0.63 8.75
C PHE A 123 -1.91 1.58 8.73
N THR A 124 -1.38 1.79 7.52
CA THR A 124 -0.41 2.84 7.21
C THR A 124 -0.66 3.30 5.78
N ASP A 125 -0.46 4.58 5.51
CA ASP A 125 -0.71 5.19 4.21
C ASP A 125 0.03 4.49 3.04
N GLU A 126 -0.64 4.39 1.89
CA GLU A 126 -0.14 3.68 0.71
C GLU A 126 1.13 4.32 0.15
N THR A 127 1.20 5.65 0.12
CA THR A 127 2.36 6.37 -0.39
C THR A 127 3.55 6.15 0.53
N THR A 128 3.34 6.20 1.85
CA THR A 128 4.35 5.87 2.85
C THR A 128 4.86 4.45 2.67
N LEU A 129 3.97 3.45 2.59
CA LEU A 129 4.39 2.05 2.43
C LEU A 129 5.21 1.83 1.14
N LYS A 130 4.82 2.43 0.02
CA LYS A 130 5.56 2.35 -1.26
C LYS A 130 6.95 2.97 -1.20
N THR A 131 7.15 3.98 -0.35
CA THR A 131 8.49 4.57 -0.15
C THR A 131 9.41 3.64 0.65
N ILE A 132 8.86 2.81 1.54
CA ILE A 132 9.61 1.85 2.35
C ILE A 132 9.94 0.59 1.50
N VAL A 133 8.92 -0.02 0.90
CA VAL A 133 9.00 -1.25 0.10
C VAL A 133 8.10 -1.11 -1.13
N ARG A 134 8.67 -1.32 -2.33
CA ARG A 134 7.88 -1.37 -3.58
C ARG A 134 7.31 -2.75 -3.90
N SER A 135 7.70 -3.78 -3.15
CA SER A 135 7.14 -5.13 -3.27
C SER A 135 5.73 -5.20 -2.65
N ASN A 136 4.91 -6.15 -3.12
CA ASN A 136 3.54 -6.34 -2.65
C ASN A 136 3.16 -7.84 -2.73
N PRO A 137 3.42 -8.64 -1.68
CA PRO A 137 3.95 -8.24 -0.37
C PRO A 137 5.48 -8.14 -0.34
N GLY A 138 6.06 -7.42 0.61
CA GLY A 138 7.49 -7.53 0.96
C GLY A 138 7.68 -7.63 2.46
N VAL A 139 8.84 -8.10 2.91
CA VAL A 139 9.10 -8.36 4.34
C VAL A 139 10.30 -7.56 4.81
N LEU A 140 10.15 -6.92 5.98
CA LEU A 140 11.24 -6.25 6.68
C LEU A 140 11.51 -6.92 8.01
N VAL A 141 12.78 -6.94 8.39
CA VAL A 141 13.22 -7.25 9.74
C VAL A 141 13.78 -5.98 10.34
N LEU A 142 13.24 -5.58 11.49
CA LEU A 142 13.63 -4.38 12.21
C LEU A 142 14.15 -4.72 13.61
N GLU A 143 15.12 -3.93 14.05
CA GLU A 143 15.63 -3.90 15.41
C GLU A 143 15.57 -2.46 15.91
N LYS A 144 14.65 -2.19 16.84
CA LYS A 144 14.44 -0.85 17.41
C LYS A 144 14.32 0.25 16.34
N GLY A 145 13.51 -0.02 15.32
CA GLY A 145 13.21 0.90 14.23
C GLY A 145 14.29 0.96 13.15
N THR A 146 15.39 0.24 13.32
CA THR A 146 16.44 0.12 12.30
C THR A 146 16.15 -1.08 11.41
N ILE A 147 16.05 -0.87 10.09
CA ILE A 147 15.88 -1.95 9.11
C ILE A 147 17.18 -2.75 9.04
N LYS A 148 17.11 -4.04 9.40
CA LYS A 148 18.21 -4.99 9.31
C LYS A 148 18.18 -5.74 7.99
N GLN A 149 16.99 -6.12 7.54
CA GLN A 149 16.76 -6.84 6.29
C GLN A 149 15.49 -6.34 5.63
N LYS A 150 15.45 -6.38 4.30
CA LYS A 150 14.30 -5.99 3.49
C LYS A 150 14.32 -6.78 2.20
N VAL A 151 13.32 -7.62 1.99
CA VAL A 151 13.25 -8.53 0.83
C VAL A 151 11.93 -8.41 0.09
N HIS A 152 11.96 -8.75 -1.19
CA HIS A 152 10.77 -8.99 -2.00
C HIS A 152 10.15 -10.33 -1.60
N TYR A 153 8.86 -10.56 -1.89
CA TYR A 153 8.26 -11.89 -1.69
C TYR A 153 8.93 -13.02 -2.49
N ASN A 154 9.74 -12.71 -3.51
CA ASN A 154 10.46 -13.74 -4.27
C ASN A 154 11.72 -14.22 -3.55
N ASP A 155 12.22 -13.42 -2.60
CA ASP A 155 13.53 -13.61 -1.97
C ASP A 155 13.35 -13.88 -0.46
N LEU A 156 12.18 -14.41 -0.06
CA LEU A 156 11.86 -14.68 1.35
C LEU A 156 12.83 -15.69 1.99
N GLU A 157 13.40 -16.59 1.19
CA GLU A 157 14.40 -17.56 1.63
C GLU A 157 15.74 -16.93 2.05
N GLU A 158 16.00 -15.67 1.65
CA GLU A 158 17.19 -14.94 2.07
C GLU A 158 17.07 -14.38 3.50
N LEU A 159 15.88 -14.46 4.12
CA LEU A 159 15.67 -13.93 5.47
C LEU A 159 16.31 -14.83 6.53
N GLU A 160 17.16 -14.22 7.34
CA GLU A 160 17.79 -14.88 8.49
C GLU A 160 17.21 -14.36 9.81
N PHE A 161 16.86 -15.28 10.72
CA PHE A 161 16.36 -14.96 12.05
C PHE A 161 17.29 -15.52 13.13
N GLU A 162 17.72 -14.65 14.03
CA GLU A 162 18.62 -14.98 15.15
C GLU A 162 17.86 -15.50 16.38
#